data_AF-A0A7J8LCE3-F1
#
_entry.id   AF-A0A7J8LCE3-F1
#
_cell.length_a   1.000
_cell.length_b   1.000
_cell.length_c   1.000
_cell.angle_alpha   90.00
_cell.angle_beta   90.00
_cell.angle_gamma   90.00
#
_symmetry.space_group_name_H-M   'P 1'
#
loop_
_entity.id
_entity.type
_entity.pdbx_description
1 polymer ?
#
loop_
_entity_poly.entity_id
_entity_poly.type
_entity_poly.pdbx_seq_one_letter_code
_entity_poly.pdbx_strand_id
1 'polypeptide(L)'
;MPEAPKNTLKPTTDYNLELKNTKTLQFIEDVTSNADEVQKKVLEEILSRNAHVEYLQTRGLNGHTDRETFKKIMPVISYEDIQPHIDRIANGDTSPILSSNPISEFLTSSGTSGGERKLMPTIEEELGRRSLLYSLLMPVMSQFVPGLDEGKGMYFLFIKSEAKTPGGLVARPVLTSYYKSTHFKNRPYDPYTNYTSPNETILCPDSYQS
;
A
#
# COMPACT_ATOMS: atom_id res chain seq x y z
N MET A 1 -41.34 -30.09 -29.40
CA MET A 1 -40.18 -29.25 -29.74
C MET A 1 -38.96 -29.88 -29.09
N PRO A 2 -37.85 -30.14 -29.80
CA PRO A 2 -36.65 -30.67 -29.17
C PRO A 2 -36.05 -29.56 -28.30
N GLU A 3 -35.73 -29.90 -27.05
CA GLU A 3 -35.00 -29.02 -26.13
C GLU A 3 -33.63 -28.68 -26.71
N ALA A 4 -33.23 -27.40 -26.60
CA ALA A 4 -31.92 -26.94 -27.00
C ALA A 4 -30.83 -27.60 -26.13
N PRO A 5 -29.64 -27.91 -26.68
CA PRO A 5 -28.56 -28.52 -25.91
C PRO A 5 -28.13 -27.57 -24.79
N LYS A 6 -28.05 -28.06 -23.55
CA LYS A 6 -27.37 -27.36 -22.46
C LYS A 6 -25.89 -27.28 -22.80
N ASN A 7 -25.43 -26.09 -23.16
CA ASN A 7 -24.04 -25.80 -23.44
C ASN A 7 -23.23 -25.87 -22.13
N THR A 8 -22.67 -27.04 -21.79
CA THR A 8 -21.81 -27.26 -20.62
C THR A 8 -20.36 -26.91 -20.92
N LEU A 9 -20.11 -25.68 -21.35
CA LEU A 9 -18.78 -25.09 -21.36
C LEU A 9 -18.80 -23.92 -20.38
N LYS A 10 -18.44 -24.19 -19.12
CA LYS A 10 -18.03 -23.12 -18.20
C LYS A 10 -16.77 -22.46 -18.79
N PRO A 11 -16.70 -21.13 -18.89
CA PRO A 11 -15.71 -20.48 -19.73
C PRO A 11 -14.33 -20.50 -19.07
N THR A 12 -13.32 -20.35 -19.92
CA THR A 12 -11.88 -20.13 -19.66
C THR A 12 -11.51 -19.13 -18.54
N THR A 13 -12.47 -18.37 -18.02
CA THR A 13 -12.34 -17.43 -16.90
C THR A 13 -12.11 -18.14 -15.55
N ASP A 14 -12.73 -19.31 -15.35
CA ASP A 14 -12.70 -20.06 -14.08
C ASP A 14 -11.28 -20.60 -13.79
N TYR A 15 -10.65 -21.19 -14.81
CA TYR A 15 -9.29 -21.76 -14.72
C TYR A 15 -8.21 -20.70 -14.47
N ASN A 16 -8.37 -19.49 -15.02
CA ASN A 16 -7.41 -18.41 -14.81
C ASN A 16 -7.50 -17.84 -13.38
N LEU A 17 -8.72 -17.75 -12.83
CA LEU A 17 -8.95 -17.29 -11.46
C LEU A 17 -8.39 -18.27 -10.43
N GLU A 18 -8.65 -19.57 -10.58
CA GLU A 18 -8.14 -20.62 -9.70
C GLU A 18 -6.61 -20.65 -9.70
N LEU A 19 -5.97 -20.56 -10.87
CA LEU A 19 -4.52 -20.47 -10.98
C LEU A 19 -3.95 -19.21 -10.31
N LYS A 20 -4.62 -18.05 -10.48
CA LYS A 20 -4.23 -16.80 -9.82
C LYS A 20 -4.31 -16.93 -8.30
N ASN A 21 -5.41 -17.48 -7.79
CA ASN A 21 -5.59 -17.70 -6.34
C ASN A 21 -4.50 -18.63 -5.80
N THR A 22 -4.24 -19.74 -6.49
CA THR A 22 -3.21 -20.72 -6.12
C THR A 22 -1.83 -20.09 -6.04
N LYS A 23 -1.43 -19.29 -7.04
CA LYS A 23 -0.15 -18.57 -7.04
C LYS A 23 -0.06 -17.57 -5.87
N THR A 24 -1.16 -16.91 -5.55
CA THR A 24 -1.21 -15.94 -4.46
C THR A 24 -1.08 -16.60 -3.08
N LEU A 25 -1.74 -17.74 -2.90
CA LEU A 25 -1.63 -18.56 -1.69
C LEU A 25 -0.22 -19.15 -1.56
N GLN A 26 0.36 -19.65 -2.66
CA GLN A 26 1.75 -20.11 -2.66
C GLN A 26 2.73 -18.99 -2.28
N PHE A 27 2.51 -17.77 -2.77
CA PHE A 27 3.32 -16.61 -2.36
C PHE A 27 3.24 -16.36 -0.85
N ILE A 28 2.06 -16.49 -0.23
CA ILE A 28 1.91 -16.37 1.22
C ILE A 28 2.74 -17.44 1.91
N GLU A 29 2.58 -18.71 1.53
CA GLU A 29 3.32 -19.84 2.12
C GLU A 29 4.84 -19.67 1.98
N ASP A 30 5.31 -19.23 0.81
CA ASP A 30 6.73 -18.98 0.55
C ASP A 30 7.27 -17.87 1.46
N VAL A 31 6.55 -16.76 1.61
CA VAL A 31 6.96 -15.63 2.45
C VAL A 31 6.92 -15.99 3.94
N THR A 32 5.89 -16.71 4.40
CA THR A 32 5.75 -17.08 5.82
C THR A 32 6.70 -18.19 6.22
N SER A 33 7.00 -19.13 5.33
CA SER A 33 7.95 -20.23 5.61
C SER A 33 9.40 -19.75 5.64
N ASN A 34 9.72 -18.65 4.96
CA ASN A 34 11.08 -18.09 4.85
C ASN A 34 11.16 -16.67 5.46
N ALA A 35 10.43 -16.43 6.54
CA ALA A 35 10.22 -15.09 7.07
C ALA A 35 11.52 -14.38 7.49
N ASP A 36 12.49 -15.08 8.08
CA ASP A 36 13.77 -14.48 8.49
C ASP A 36 14.61 -14.07 7.26
N GLU A 37 14.64 -14.91 6.23
CA GLU A 37 15.33 -14.64 4.96
C GLU A 37 14.69 -13.46 4.22
N VAL A 38 13.36 -13.42 4.16
CA VAL A 38 12.62 -12.31 3.54
C VAL A 38 12.88 -11.01 4.30
N GLN A 39 12.82 -11.02 5.64
CA GLN A 39 13.10 -9.83 6.45
C GLN A 39 14.53 -9.32 6.28
N LYS A 40 15.52 -10.21 6.21
CA LYS A 40 16.92 -9.82 5.94
C LYS A 40 17.06 -9.15 4.57
N LYS A 41 16.46 -9.71 3.52
CA LYS A 41 16.49 -9.15 2.17
C LYS A 41 15.81 -7.79 2.10
N VAL A 42 14.64 -7.65 2.74
CA VAL A 42 13.91 -6.36 2.78
C VAL A 42 14.74 -5.29 3.48
N LEU A 43 15.37 -5.61 4.62
CA LEU A 43 16.25 -4.67 5.31
C LEU A 43 17.45 -4.29 4.44
N GLU A 44 18.14 -5.28 3.87
CA GLU A 44 19.28 -5.06 2.98
C GLU A 44 18.89 -4.14 1.81
N GLU A 45 17.78 -4.40 1.13
CA GLU A 45 17.30 -3.58 0.02
C GLU A 45 17.01 -2.13 0.45
N ILE A 46 16.35 -1.93 1.59
CA ILE A 46 16.06 -0.59 2.14
C ILE A 46 17.36 0.16 2.45
N LEU A 47 18.33 -0.50 3.10
CA LEU A 47 19.58 0.13 3.50
C LEU A 47 20.49 0.40 2.30
N SER A 48 20.61 -0.54 1.37
CA SER A 48 21.38 -0.37 0.12
C SER A 48 20.84 0.81 -0.68
N ARG A 49 19.52 0.88 -0.86
CA ARG A 49 18.86 1.94 -1.63
C ARG A 49 19.02 3.31 -0.99
N ASN A 50 18.97 3.38 0.33
CA ASN A 50 19.02 4.63 1.08
C ASN A 50 20.41 4.91 1.69
N ALA A 51 21.47 4.22 1.27
CA ALA A 51 22.80 4.28 1.90
C ALA A 51 23.38 5.70 2.03
N HIS A 52 22.97 6.62 1.14
CA HIS A 52 23.47 8.00 1.07
C HIS A 52 22.46 9.05 1.52
N VAL A 53 21.33 8.66 2.13
CA VAL A 53 20.38 9.63 2.66
C VAL A 53 20.92 10.25 3.95
N GLU A 54 20.58 11.52 4.17
CA GLU A 54 21.06 12.31 5.31
C GLU A 54 20.85 11.58 6.65
N TYR A 55 19.68 10.97 6.85
CA TYR A 55 19.35 10.31 8.10
C TYR A 55 20.24 9.10 8.41
N LEU A 56 20.60 8.27 7.42
CA LEU A 56 21.48 7.11 7.66
C LEU A 56 22.94 7.53 7.80
N GLN A 57 23.37 8.57 7.07
CA GLN A 57 24.72 9.12 7.15
C GLN A 57 25.00 9.78 8.50
N THR A 58 24.07 10.61 9.00
CA THR A 58 24.20 11.29 10.29
C THR A 58 24.22 10.33 11.48
N ARG A 59 23.64 9.14 11.33
CA ARG A 59 23.72 8.05 12.34
C ARG A 59 24.98 7.20 12.21
N GLY A 60 25.80 7.40 11.18
CA GLY A 60 27.05 6.67 10.99
C GLY A 60 26.86 5.23 10.53
N LEU A 61 25.75 4.92 9.84
CA LEU A 61 25.54 3.58 9.29
C LEU A 61 26.52 3.26 8.14
N ASN A 62 27.13 4.27 7.51
CA ASN A 62 28.25 4.14 6.57
C ASN A 62 28.06 3.11 5.44
N GLY A 63 26.83 2.95 4.96
CA GLY A 63 26.50 2.00 3.89
C GLY A 63 26.44 0.53 4.32
N HIS A 64 26.53 0.23 5.62
CA HIS A 64 26.29 -1.12 6.13
C HIS A 64 24.82 -1.52 5.92
N THR A 65 24.61 -2.75 5.44
CA THR A 65 23.29 -3.29 5.13
C THR A 65 22.90 -4.48 6.01
N ASP A 66 23.81 -4.93 6.88
CA ASP A 66 23.59 -6.09 7.72
C ASP A 66 22.76 -5.74 8.98
N ARG A 67 21.95 -6.71 9.40
CA ARG A 67 21.01 -6.57 10.52
C ARG A 67 21.69 -6.22 11.85
N GLU A 68 22.87 -6.78 12.11
CA GLU A 68 23.52 -6.65 13.41
C GLU A 68 24.10 -5.23 13.57
N THR A 69 24.75 -4.71 12.53
CA THR A 69 25.21 -3.33 12.48
C THR A 69 24.04 -2.35 12.54
N PHE A 70 22.97 -2.60 11.77
CA PHE A 70 21.76 -1.76 11.81
C PHE A 70 21.19 -1.65 13.23
N LYS A 71 20.99 -2.79 13.92
CA LYS A 71 20.47 -2.80 15.30
C LYS A 71 21.39 -2.11 16.30
N LYS A 72 22.71 -2.16 16.09
CA LYS A 72 23.69 -1.55 16.99
C LYS A 72 23.76 -0.03 16.83
N ILE A 73 23.60 0.47 15.60
CA ILE A 73 23.80 1.88 15.25
C ILE A 73 22.49 2.67 15.28
N MET A 74 21.40 2.08 14.74
CA MET A 74 20.16 2.81 14.53
C MET A 74 19.30 2.82 15.80
N PRO A 75 18.90 4.01 16.29
CA PRO A 75 18.04 4.10 17.46
C PRO A 75 16.61 3.68 17.11
N VAL A 76 15.91 3.14 18.11
CA VAL A 76 14.45 3.08 18.09
C VAL A 76 13.93 4.49 18.37
N ILE A 77 13.04 4.97 17.50
CA ILE A 77 12.58 6.37 17.49
C ILE A 77 11.05 6.49 17.60
N SER A 78 10.61 7.64 18.06
CA SER A 78 9.23 8.13 18.00
C SER A 78 9.04 9.06 16.78
N TYR A 79 7.82 9.58 16.60
CA TYR A 79 7.55 10.53 15.52
C TYR A 79 8.26 11.87 15.78
N GLU A 80 8.29 12.29 17.03
CA GLU A 80 8.86 13.54 17.49
C GLU A 80 10.37 13.60 17.21
N ASP A 81 11.07 12.47 17.25
CA ASP A 81 12.51 12.37 16.95
C ASP A 81 12.85 12.63 15.47
N ILE A 82 11.90 12.39 14.55
CA ILE A 82 12.10 12.56 13.10
C ILE A 82 11.28 13.70 12.51
N GLN A 83 10.44 14.34 13.32
CA GLN A 83 9.64 15.50 12.93
C GLN A 83 10.47 16.62 12.27
N PRO A 84 11.68 16.97 12.72
CA PRO A 84 12.48 18.00 12.05
C PRO A 84 12.81 17.67 10.57
N HIS A 85 13.00 16.39 10.25
CA HIS A 85 13.25 15.94 8.88
C HIS A 85 11.97 15.98 8.04
N ILE A 86 10.83 15.57 8.63
CA ILE A 86 9.51 15.69 8.00
C ILE A 86 9.20 17.14 7.67
N ASP A 87 9.42 18.06 8.61
CA ASP A 87 9.08 19.47 8.45
C ASP A 87 9.91 20.10 7.31
N ARG A 88 11.19 19.73 7.17
CA ARG A 88 12.01 20.15 6.02
C ARG A 88 11.42 19.69 4.69
N ILE A 89 11.07 18.41 4.58
CA ILE A 89 10.45 17.84 3.37
C ILE A 89 9.11 18.53 3.09
N ALA A 90 8.27 18.71 4.12
CA ALA A 90 6.98 19.38 4.01
C ALA A 90 7.11 20.84 3.55
N ASN A 91 8.20 21.51 3.92
CA ASN A 91 8.53 22.87 3.48
C ASN A 91 9.24 22.94 2.11
N GLY A 92 9.44 21.79 1.44
CA GLY A 92 9.92 21.74 0.05
C GLY A 92 11.39 21.38 -0.10
N ASP A 93 12.07 20.90 0.94
CA ASP A 93 13.42 20.33 0.79
C ASP A 93 13.35 19.00 0.02
N THR A 94 13.90 18.99 -1.19
CA THR A 94 13.92 17.82 -2.08
C THR A 94 15.22 17.02 -2.00
N SER A 95 16.12 17.36 -1.07
CA SER A 95 17.33 16.57 -0.84
C SER A 95 16.98 15.17 -0.28
N PRO A 96 17.82 14.14 -0.50
CA PRO A 96 17.57 12.79 -0.02
C PRO A 96 17.73 12.70 1.50
N ILE A 97 16.74 13.16 2.26
CA ILE A 97 16.80 13.21 3.73
C ILE A 97 16.51 11.84 4.34
N LEU A 98 15.33 11.29 4.04
CA LEU A 98 14.84 10.01 4.58
C LEU A 98 14.84 8.88 3.54
N SER A 99 14.74 9.23 2.25
CA SER A 99 14.75 8.27 1.15
C SER A 99 15.53 8.83 -0.04
N SER A 100 16.17 7.95 -0.80
CA SER A 100 16.76 8.29 -2.10
C SER A 100 15.71 8.46 -3.20
N ASN A 101 14.53 7.85 -3.03
CA ASN A 101 13.39 8.12 -3.87
C ASN A 101 12.66 9.38 -3.39
N PRO A 102 12.16 10.24 -4.31
CA PRO A 102 11.39 11.41 -3.92
C PRO A 102 10.15 11.04 -3.12
N ILE A 103 9.89 11.80 -2.04
CA ILE A 103 8.63 11.69 -1.30
C ILE A 103 7.50 12.19 -2.20
N SER A 104 6.52 11.33 -2.50
CA SER A 104 5.43 11.64 -3.41
C SER A 104 4.27 12.35 -2.72
N GLU A 105 3.99 11.98 -1.47
CA GLU A 105 2.96 12.60 -0.63
C GLU A 105 3.21 12.29 0.86
N PHE A 106 2.43 12.92 1.73
CA PHE A 106 2.34 12.58 3.15
C PHE A 106 1.03 11.88 3.46
N LEU A 107 1.13 10.68 4.04
CA LEU A 107 -0.02 9.95 4.56
C LEU A 107 -0.32 10.44 5.97
N THR A 108 -1.46 11.10 6.16
CA THR A 108 -1.85 11.65 7.46
C THR A 108 -2.39 10.53 8.35
N SER A 109 -1.70 10.24 9.45
CA SER A 109 -2.17 9.30 10.46
C SER A 109 -3.43 9.81 11.17
N SER A 110 -4.20 8.90 11.78
CA SER A 110 -5.19 9.26 12.81
C SER A 110 -4.55 9.63 14.14
N GLY A 111 -3.34 9.12 14.40
CA GLY A 111 -2.54 9.54 15.55
C GLY A 111 -2.03 10.97 15.38
N THR A 112 -2.04 11.73 16.47
CA THR A 112 -1.69 13.15 16.48
C THR A 112 -0.42 13.42 17.28
N SER A 113 0.25 14.53 16.98
CA SER A 113 1.30 15.15 17.80
C SER A 113 1.05 16.65 17.88
N GLY A 114 1.01 17.22 19.08
CA GLY A 114 0.69 18.64 19.27
C GLY A 114 -0.71 19.05 18.78
N GLY A 115 -1.66 18.12 18.68
CA GLY A 115 -3.02 18.35 18.15
C GLY A 115 -3.16 18.14 16.64
N GLU A 116 -2.04 18.04 15.91
CA GLU A 116 -2.03 17.86 14.45
C GLU A 116 -1.79 16.41 14.05
N ARG A 117 -2.32 16.00 12.89
CA ARG A 117 -2.10 14.64 12.36
C ARG A 117 -0.63 14.43 12.00
N LYS A 118 -0.09 13.26 12.37
CA LYS A 118 1.28 12.88 12.00
C LYS A 118 1.39 12.68 10.48
N LEU A 119 2.38 13.30 9.86
CA LEU A 119 2.66 13.24 8.43
C LEU A 119 3.64 12.10 8.14
N MET A 120 3.17 10.99 7.58
CA MET A 120 4.04 9.85 7.26
C MET A 120 4.53 9.97 5.80
N PRO A 121 5.82 10.21 5.54
CA PRO A 121 6.31 10.31 4.17
C PRO A 121 6.15 8.97 3.46
N THR A 122 5.71 9.01 2.20
CA THR A 122 5.66 7.83 1.34
C THR A 122 6.31 8.12 -0.01
N ILE A 123 6.80 7.06 -0.65
CA ILE A 123 7.28 7.07 -2.04
C ILE A 123 6.24 6.37 -2.93
N GLU A 124 6.31 6.61 -4.25
CA GLU A 124 5.34 6.08 -5.22
C GLU A 124 5.27 4.54 -5.22
N GLU A 125 6.42 3.88 -5.11
CA GLU A 125 6.52 2.41 -5.12
C GLU A 125 5.68 1.73 -4.01
N GLU A 126 5.45 2.41 -2.90
CA GLU A 126 4.68 1.88 -1.77
C GLU A 126 3.19 1.65 -2.11
N LEU A 127 2.67 2.31 -3.15
CA LEU A 127 1.32 2.00 -3.68
C LEU A 127 1.26 0.60 -4.30
N GLY A 128 2.35 0.17 -4.95
CA GLY A 128 2.48 -1.19 -5.48
C GLY A 128 2.45 -2.24 -4.36
N ARG A 129 3.22 -2.02 -3.29
CA ARG A 129 3.26 -2.91 -2.11
C ARG A 129 1.91 -3.01 -1.41
N ARG A 130 1.19 -1.88 -1.25
CA ARG A 130 -0.19 -1.86 -0.72
C ARG A 130 -1.15 -2.64 -1.61
N SER A 131 -1.05 -2.47 -2.93
CA SER A 131 -1.91 -3.18 -3.88
C SER A 131 -1.64 -4.69 -3.88
N LEU A 132 -0.38 -5.10 -3.74
CA LEU A 132 -0.03 -6.50 -3.53
C LEU A 132 -0.71 -7.06 -2.27
N LEU A 133 -0.61 -6.37 -1.12
CA LEU A 133 -1.27 -6.80 0.10
C LEU A 133 -2.79 -6.97 -0.07
N TYR A 134 -3.48 -6.01 -0.70
CA TYR A 134 -4.91 -6.14 -0.98
C TYR A 134 -5.24 -7.32 -1.89
N SER A 135 -4.36 -7.64 -2.84
CA SER A 135 -4.57 -8.78 -3.74
C SER A 135 -4.54 -10.15 -3.03
N LEU A 136 -3.97 -10.22 -1.82
CA LEU A 136 -3.91 -11.45 -1.03
C LEU A 136 -5.24 -11.80 -0.36
N LEU A 137 -6.10 -10.82 -0.12
CA LEU A 137 -7.27 -10.97 0.75
C LEU A 137 -8.30 -11.97 0.21
N MET A 138 -8.64 -11.83 -1.07
CA MET A 138 -9.72 -12.60 -1.70
C MET A 138 -9.32 -14.05 -2.02
N PRO A 139 -8.08 -14.34 -2.45
CA PRO A 139 -7.55 -15.71 -2.50
C PRO A 139 -7.58 -16.44 -1.15
N VAL A 140 -7.33 -15.75 -0.04
CA VAL A 140 -7.48 -16.34 1.30
C VAL A 140 -8.96 -16.58 1.62
N MET A 141 -9.82 -15.59 1.40
CA MET A 141 -11.25 -15.71 1.68
C MET A 141 -11.92 -16.85 0.87
N SER A 142 -11.50 -17.06 -0.37
CA SER A 142 -12.08 -18.09 -1.24
C SER A 142 -11.84 -19.53 -0.75
N GLN A 143 -10.87 -19.75 0.14
CA GLN A 143 -10.69 -21.05 0.81
C GLN A 143 -11.81 -21.36 1.80
N PHE A 144 -12.50 -20.35 2.32
CA PHE A 144 -13.49 -20.48 3.40
C PHE A 144 -14.91 -20.16 2.92
N VAL A 145 -15.05 -19.23 1.97
CA VAL A 145 -16.34 -18.76 1.47
C VAL A 145 -16.32 -18.80 -0.07
N PRO A 146 -16.83 -19.89 -0.68
CA PRO A 146 -16.88 -20.02 -2.14
C PRO A 146 -17.95 -19.12 -2.77
N GLY A 147 -17.82 -18.84 -4.07
CA GLY A 147 -18.83 -18.14 -4.86
C GLY A 147 -18.88 -16.62 -4.67
N LEU A 148 -17.93 -16.01 -3.95
CA LEU A 148 -17.86 -14.55 -3.81
C LEU A 148 -17.54 -13.82 -5.12
N ASP A 149 -16.99 -14.53 -6.10
CA ASP A 149 -16.75 -14.09 -7.47
C ASP A 149 -18.02 -14.07 -8.34
N GLU A 150 -19.10 -14.73 -7.90
CA GLU A 150 -20.39 -14.77 -8.61
C GLU A 150 -21.30 -13.58 -8.28
N GLY A 151 -20.86 -12.70 -7.36
CA GLY A 151 -21.67 -11.61 -6.81
C GLY A 151 -21.01 -10.24 -6.87
N LYS A 152 -21.51 -9.35 -6.00
CA LYS A 152 -20.94 -8.02 -5.76
C LYS A 152 -20.75 -7.76 -4.28
N GLY A 153 -19.70 -7.02 -3.95
CA GLY A 153 -19.47 -6.52 -2.60
C GLY A 153 -20.10 -5.16 -2.37
N MET A 154 -20.92 -5.03 -1.32
CA MET A 154 -21.42 -3.74 -0.85
C MET A 154 -20.45 -3.17 0.18
N TYR A 155 -19.61 -2.21 -0.24
CA TYR A 155 -18.65 -1.53 0.61
C TYR A 155 -18.93 -0.03 0.65
N PHE A 156 -19.06 0.52 1.86
CA PHE A 156 -19.17 1.96 2.09
C PHE A 156 -17.76 2.55 2.26
N LEU A 157 -17.20 3.00 1.15
CA LEU A 157 -15.83 3.53 1.07
C LEU A 157 -15.89 5.04 0.88
N PHE A 158 -15.11 5.78 1.67
CA PHE A 158 -15.15 7.24 1.68
C PHE A 158 -13.75 7.82 1.55
N ILE A 159 -13.60 8.83 0.69
CA ILE A 159 -12.46 9.74 0.76
C ILE A 159 -12.63 10.74 1.92
N LYS A 160 -11.53 11.41 2.28
CA LYS A 160 -11.48 12.47 3.29
C LYS A 160 -10.77 13.69 2.72
N SER A 161 -10.80 14.79 3.49
CA SER A 161 -10.14 16.04 3.12
C SER A 161 -8.64 15.85 2.89
N GLU A 162 -8.10 16.63 1.97
CA GLU A 162 -6.67 16.68 1.64
C GLU A 162 -6.17 18.11 1.87
N ALA A 163 -4.89 18.23 2.19
CA ALA A 163 -4.19 19.49 2.30
C ALA A 163 -2.96 19.49 1.40
N LYS A 164 -2.35 20.66 1.20
CA LYS A 164 -1.00 20.78 0.64
C LYS A 164 -0.07 21.30 1.73
N THR A 165 1.12 20.72 1.80
CA THR A 165 2.20 21.26 2.62
C THR A 165 2.72 22.58 2.02
N PRO A 166 3.47 23.40 2.77
CA PRO A 166 4.06 24.63 2.23
C PRO A 166 4.93 24.40 0.98
N GLY A 167 5.65 23.27 0.91
CA GLY A 167 6.42 22.82 -0.25
C GLY A 167 5.60 22.23 -1.40
N GLY A 168 4.27 22.17 -1.27
CA GLY A 168 3.36 21.75 -2.32
C GLY A 168 3.03 20.25 -2.38
N LEU A 169 3.60 19.42 -1.50
CA LEU A 169 3.26 18.00 -1.40
C LEU A 169 1.83 17.82 -0.88
N VAL A 170 1.12 16.81 -1.39
CA VAL A 170 -0.22 16.47 -0.90
C VAL A 170 -0.10 15.79 0.47
N ALA A 171 -0.97 16.14 1.40
CA ALA A 171 -1.12 15.49 2.70
C ALA A 171 -2.55 15.00 2.87
N ARG A 172 -2.76 13.68 3.00
CA ARG A 172 -4.09 13.06 3.07
C ARG A 172 -4.09 11.69 3.73
N PRO A 173 -5.24 11.17 4.20
CA PRO A 173 -5.28 9.82 4.75
C PRO A 173 -4.92 8.74 3.72
N VAL A 174 -4.29 7.65 4.18
CA VAL A 174 -3.81 6.58 3.29
C VAL A 174 -4.89 5.97 2.39
N LEU A 175 -6.11 5.80 2.89
CA LEU A 175 -7.22 5.29 2.09
C LEU A 175 -7.68 6.30 1.03
N THR A 176 -7.63 7.59 1.33
CA THR A 176 -7.92 8.64 0.33
C THR A 176 -6.88 8.64 -0.78
N SER A 177 -5.59 8.52 -0.43
CA SER A 177 -4.51 8.33 -1.40
C SER A 177 -4.75 7.09 -2.27
N TYR A 178 -5.08 5.95 -1.65
CA TYR A 178 -5.34 4.71 -2.37
C TYR A 178 -6.55 4.80 -3.32
N TYR A 179 -7.71 5.26 -2.86
CA TYR A 179 -8.90 5.39 -3.72
C TYR A 179 -8.68 6.36 -4.88
N LYS A 180 -7.85 7.39 -4.69
CA LYS A 180 -7.54 8.35 -5.76
C LYS A 180 -6.45 7.88 -6.73
N SER A 181 -5.71 6.82 -6.39
CA SER A 181 -4.64 6.25 -7.21
C SER A 181 -5.14 5.48 -8.44
N THR A 182 -4.25 5.25 -9.40
CA THR A 182 -4.52 4.40 -10.57
C THR A 182 -4.76 2.94 -10.18
N HIS A 183 -4.17 2.47 -9.08
CA HIS A 183 -4.39 1.12 -8.56
C HIS A 183 -5.84 0.86 -8.16
N PHE A 184 -6.60 1.90 -7.78
CA PHE A 184 -8.02 1.78 -7.50
C PHE A 184 -8.88 2.19 -8.69
N LYS A 185 -8.63 3.37 -9.28
CA LYS A 185 -9.45 3.92 -10.36
C LYS A 185 -9.40 3.09 -11.63
N ASN A 186 -8.20 2.65 -12.00
CA ASN A 186 -7.92 1.92 -13.22
C ASN A 186 -7.58 0.46 -12.92
N ARG A 187 -8.11 -0.08 -11.81
CA ARG A 187 -7.90 -1.47 -11.44
C ARG A 187 -8.36 -2.39 -12.58
N PRO A 188 -7.57 -3.42 -12.93
CA PRO A 188 -8.02 -4.39 -13.93
C PRO A 188 -9.29 -5.07 -13.44
N TYR A 189 -10.08 -5.61 -14.37
CA TYR A 189 -11.22 -6.43 -14.00
C TYR A 189 -10.76 -7.59 -13.12
N ASP A 190 -11.39 -7.72 -11.95
CA ASP A 190 -11.23 -8.82 -11.03
C ASP A 190 -12.62 -9.11 -10.44
N PRO A 191 -13.14 -10.35 -10.57
CA PRO A 191 -14.47 -10.68 -10.07
C PRO A 191 -14.61 -10.43 -8.56
N TYR A 192 -13.52 -10.47 -7.79
CA TYR A 192 -13.56 -10.19 -6.36
C TYR A 192 -13.55 -8.70 -6.00
N THR A 193 -13.28 -7.80 -6.97
CA THR A 193 -13.35 -6.34 -6.76
C THR A 193 -14.56 -5.70 -7.44
N ASN A 194 -15.59 -6.51 -7.67
CA ASN A 194 -16.87 -6.12 -8.25
C ASN A 194 -17.76 -5.45 -7.18
N TYR A 195 -17.61 -4.15 -7.00
CA TYR A 195 -18.34 -3.40 -5.98
C TYR A 195 -19.69 -2.90 -6.49
N THR A 196 -20.63 -2.69 -5.56
CA THR A 196 -21.91 -2.02 -5.87
C THR A 196 -21.72 -0.52 -6.11
N SER A 197 -20.74 0.09 -5.45
CA SER A 197 -20.47 1.53 -5.49
C SER A 197 -19.59 1.90 -6.68
N PRO A 198 -20.04 2.79 -7.59
CA PRO A 198 -19.19 3.37 -8.63
C PRO A 198 -18.00 4.13 -8.04
N ASN A 199 -16.92 4.28 -8.82
CA ASN A 199 -15.75 5.04 -8.38
C ASN A 199 -16.13 6.50 -8.07
N GLU A 200 -17.03 7.08 -8.86
CA GLU A 200 -17.51 8.46 -8.74
C GLU A 200 -18.20 8.70 -7.39
N THR A 201 -18.99 7.72 -6.92
CA THR A 201 -19.66 7.75 -5.62
C THR A 201 -18.63 7.73 -4.48
N ILE A 202 -17.66 6.81 -4.54
CA ILE A 202 -16.59 6.68 -3.52
C ILE A 202 -15.69 7.92 -3.46
N LEU A 203 -15.49 8.56 -4.62
CA LEU A 203 -14.64 9.74 -4.78
C LEU A 203 -15.39 11.05 -4.55
N CYS A 204 -16.66 11.00 -4.17
CA CYS A 204 -17.44 12.17 -3.81
C CYS A 204 -16.89 12.79 -2.51
N PRO A 205 -16.51 14.09 -2.51
CA PRO A 205 -16.03 14.75 -1.31
C PRO A 205 -17.15 15.08 -0.30
N ASP A 206 -18.41 15.13 -0.76
CA ASP A 206 -19.57 15.31 0.11
C ASP A 206 -19.99 13.95 0.69
N SER A 207 -19.77 13.76 1.98
CA SER A 207 -20.06 12.50 2.66
C SER A 207 -21.53 12.13 2.72
N TYR A 208 -22.45 13.08 2.52
CA TYR A 208 -23.89 12.80 2.46
C TYR A 208 -24.31 12.29 1.08
N GLN A 209 -23.60 12.72 0.03
CA GLN A 209 -23.84 12.29 -1.35
C GLN A 209 -23.03 11.03 -1.74
N SER A 210 -22.00 10.71 -0.95
CA SER A 210 -21.10 9.57 -1.12
C SER A 210 -21.70 8.23 -0.69
#